data_AF-A0A7C3ZY46-F1
#
_entry.id   AF-A0A7C3ZY46-F1
#
_cell.length_a   1.000
_cell.length_b   1.000
_cell.length_c   1.000
_cell.angle_alpha   90.00
_cell.angle_beta   90.00
_cell.angle_gamma   90.00
#
_symmetry.space_group_name_H-M   'P 1'
#
loop_
_entity.id
_entity.type
_entity.pdbx_description
1 polymer ?
#
loop_
_entity_poly.entity_id
_entity_poly.type
_entity_poly.pdbx_seq_one_letter_code
_entity_poly.pdbx_strand_id
1 'polypeptide(L)'
;MLQAKSNFNRTEAEYRFIETLTFSNFDEIVAMLDKSLTEDWMAMPVWARNLAFRLACLQAPKNHEIRRRAAADLRCFGPDWDGEAEQLEREAYHLEAMLSNGVKQEKAF
;
A
#
# COMPACT_ATOMS: atom_id res chain seq x y z
N MET A 1 7.45 7.90 30.18
CA MET A 1 8.24 6.71 30.58
C MET A 1 8.26 5.77 29.38
N LEU A 2 9.24 5.89 28.49
CA LEU A 2 9.37 5.00 27.33
C LEU A 2 9.86 3.64 27.82
N GLN A 3 8.99 2.62 27.74
CA GLN A 3 9.36 1.25 28.01
C GLN A 3 10.21 0.68 26.85
N ALA A 4 11.26 -0.03 27.24
CA ALA A 4 12.07 -1.00 26.50
C ALA A 4 12.52 -0.61 25.08
N LYS A 5 13.83 -0.36 24.93
CA LYS A 5 14.53 -0.63 23.66
C LYS A 5 14.33 -2.11 23.33
N SER A 6 13.35 -2.43 22.48
CA SER A 6 13.23 -3.77 21.90
C SER A 6 14.53 -4.09 21.16
N ASN A 7 15.10 -5.27 21.37
CA ASN A 7 16.22 -5.75 20.56
C ASN A 7 15.76 -5.81 19.09
N PHE A 8 16.29 -4.91 18.26
CA PHE A 8 16.00 -4.77 16.83
C PHE A 8 16.63 -5.89 15.97
N ASN A 9 16.67 -7.13 16.43
CA ASN A 9 17.13 -8.23 15.58
C ASN A 9 15.95 -8.76 14.78
N ARG A 10 15.72 -8.16 13.60
CA ARG A 10 14.91 -8.77 12.56
C ARG A 10 15.53 -10.11 12.16
N THR A 11 14.70 -11.03 11.73
CA THR A 11 15.18 -12.29 11.16
C THR A 11 15.84 -12.04 9.79
N GLU A 12 16.72 -12.95 9.38
CA GLU A 12 17.31 -12.92 8.03
C GLU A 12 16.24 -12.89 6.92
N ALA A 13 15.12 -13.60 7.14
CA ALA A 13 13.99 -13.60 6.20
C ALA A 13 13.34 -12.21 6.09
N GLU A 14 13.19 -11.49 7.20
CA GLU A 14 12.65 -10.13 7.21
C GLU A 14 13.60 -9.14 6.53
N TYR A 15 14.92 -9.27 6.73
CA TYR A 15 15.90 -8.45 6.01
C TYR A 15 15.84 -8.70 4.50
N ARG A 16 15.84 -9.96 4.07
CA ARG A 16 15.73 -10.34 2.66
C ARG A 16 14.42 -9.86 2.03
N PHE A 17 13.31 -9.94 2.76
CA PHE A 17 12.04 -9.39 2.30
C PHE A 17 12.14 -7.88 2.05
N ILE A 18 12.66 -7.12 3.03
CA ILE A 18 12.80 -5.67 2.91
C ILE A 18 13.73 -5.30 1.75
N GLU A 19 14.87 -5.99 1.63
CA GLU A 19 15.82 -5.78 0.53
C GLU A 19 15.17 -6.04 -0.82
N THR A 20 14.54 -7.21 -0.99
CA THR A 20 13.83 -7.60 -2.21
C THR A 20 12.78 -6.56 -2.57
N LEU A 21 11.90 -6.23 -1.62
CA LEU A 21 10.81 -5.28 -1.81
C LEU A 21 11.30 -3.87 -2.17
N THR A 22 12.43 -3.43 -1.62
CA THR A 22 13.01 -2.11 -1.89
C THR A 22 13.44 -1.95 -3.35
N PHE A 23 13.91 -3.04 -3.96
CA PHE A 23 14.35 -3.06 -5.35
C PHE A 23 13.28 -3.53 -6.34
N SER A 24 12.12 -3.98 -5.85
CA SER A 24 11.00 -4.36 -6.70
C SER A 24 10.34 -3.16 -7.37
N ASN A 25 9.93 -3.36 -8.63
CA ASN A 25 9.10 -2.40 -9.34
C ASN A 25 7.61 -2.54 -8.99
N PHE A 26 6.79 -1.61 -9.48
CA PHE A 26 5.36 -1.54 -9.15
C PHE A 26 4.62 -2.84 -9.48
N ASP A 27 4.83 -3.41 -10.66
CA ASP A 27 4.13 -4.61 -11.11
C ASP A 27 4.54 -5.83 -10.28
N GLU A 28 5.81 -5.95 -9.92
CA GLU A 28 6.31 -7.01 -9.03
C GLU A 28 5.69 -6.91 -7.63
N ILE A 29 5.60 -5.70 -7.08
CA ILE A 29 4.97 -5.47 -5.78
C ILE A 29 3.48 -5.82 -5.82
N VAL A 30 2.77 -5.39 -6.87
CA VAL A 30 1.34 -5.68 -7.03
C VAL A 30 1.10 -7.18 -7.21
N ALA A 31 1.90 -7.87 -8.01
CA ALA A 31 1.79 -9.32 -8.19
C ALA A 31 2.02 -10.08 -6.88
N MET A 32 3.00 -9.66 -6.07
CA MET A 32 3.23 -10.22 -4.74
C MET A 32 2.03 -9.98 -3.81
N LEU A 33 1.48 -8.77 -3.79
CA LEU A 33 0.29 -8.43 -2.98
C LEU A 33 -0.93 -9.24 -3.41
N ASP A 34 -1.18 -9.37 -4.72
CA ASP A 34 -2.28 -10.16 -5.26
C ASP A 34 -2.16 -11.62 -4.84
N LYS A 35 -0.96 -12.20 -4.95
CA LYS A 35 -0.68 -13.57 -4.51
C LYS A 35 -0.93 -13.74 -3.01
N SER A 36 -0.41 -12.83 -2.17
CA SER A 36 -0.61 -12.92 -0.73
C SER A 36 -2.08 -12.77 -0.34
N LEU A 37 -2.83 -11.86 -0.95
CA LEU A 37 -4.22 -11.62 -0.56
C LEU A 37 -5.18 -12.71 -1.07
N THR A 38 -4.84 -13.40 -2.16
CA THR A 38 -5.72 -14.42 -2.77
C THR A 38 -5.41 -15.84 -2.30
N GLU A 39 -4.15 -16.20 -2.14
CA GLU A 39 -3.75 -17.59 -1.85
C GLU A 39 -3.59 -17.86 -0.34
N ASP A 40 -3.02 -16.92 0.40
CA ASP A 40 -2.79 -17.06 1.84
C ASP A 40 -2.69 -15.68 2.51
N TRP A 41 -3.83 -15.14 2.92
CA TRP A 41 -3.92 -13.81 3.51
C TRP A 41 -3.08 -13.67 4.80
N MET A 42 -2.75 -14.78 5.47
CA MET A 42 -1.91 -14.83 6.67
C MET A 42 -0.43 -14.98 6.36
N ALA A 43 -0.03 -15.28 5.11
CA ALA A 43 1.36 -15.50 4.71
C ALA A 43 2.24 -14.27 4.93
N MET A 44 1.67 -13.05 4.88
CA MET A 44 2.40 -11.82 5.14
C MET A 44 1.97 -11.18 6.47
N PRO A 45 2.93 -10.76 7.31
CA PRO A 45 2.60 -9.95 8.47
C PRO A 45 2.10 -8.56 8.03
N VAL A 46 1.25 -7.95 8.85
CA VAL A 46 0.62 -6.65 8.56
C VAL A 46 1.64 -5.57 8.19
N TRP A 47 2.77 -5.50 8.91
CA TRP A 47 3.81 -4.51 8.61
C TRP A 47 4.38 -4.64 7.19
N ALA A 48 4.47 -5.87 6.67
CA ALA A 48 5.05 -6.17 5.37
C ALA A 48 4.09 -5.78 4.24
N ARG A 49 2.78 -6.06 4.39
CA ARG A 49 1.76 -5.59 3.44
C ARG A 49 1.67 -4.07 3.41
N ASN A 50 1.66 -3.43 4.58
CA ASN A 50 1.64 -1.97 4.67
C ASN A 50 2.86 -1.33 3.98
N LEU A 51 4.06 -1.90 4.19
CA LEU A 51 5.26 -1.42 3.51
C LEU A 51 5.16 -1.58 1.98
N ALA A 52 4.70 -2.73 1.51
CA ALA A 52 4.52 -3.02 0.10
C ALA A 52 3.50 -2.07 -0.56
N PHE A 53 2.32 -1.90 0.04
CA PHE A 53 1.31 -0.95 -0.45
C PHE A 53 1.83 0.48 -0.50
N ARG A 54 2.57 0.93 0.53
CA ARG A 54 3.16 2.28 0.56
C ARG A 54 4.18 2.47 -0.56
N LEU A 55 5.06 1.51 -0.80
CA LEU A 55 6.00 1.56 -1.91
C LEU A 55 5.29 1.57 -3.27
N ALA A 56 4.26 0.73 -3.45
CA ALA A 56 3.46 0.74 -4.68
C ALA A 56 2.76 2.09 -4.93
N CYS A 57 2.20 2.71 -3.88
CA CYS A 57 1.60 4.05 -3.97
C CYS A 57 2.63 5.13 -4.35
N LEU A 58 3.86 5.05 -3.82
CA LEU A 58 4.95 5.97 -4.15
C LEU A 58 5.46 5.80 -5.58
N GLN A 59 5.55 4.56 -6.07
CA GLN A 59 5.96 4.28 -7.45
C GLN A 59 4.89 4.65 -8.48
N ALA A 60 3.61 4.63 -8.10
CA ALA A 60 2.48 4.99 -8.96
C ALA A 60 1.63 6.14 -8.35
N PRO A 61 2.16 7.37 -8.27
CA PRO A 61 1.55 8.46 -7.50
C PRO A 61 0.20 8.94 -8.06
N LYS A 62 -0.16 8.59 -9.31
CA LYS A 62 -1.45 8.93 -9.93
C LYS A 62 -2.43 7.75 -10.00
N ASN A 63 -2.02 6.57 -9.53
CA ASN A 63 -2.88 5.40 -9.52
C ASN A 63 -3.82 5.48 -8.30
N HIS A 64 -5.11 5.70 -8.55
CA HIS A 64 -6.13 5.77 -7.51
C HIS A 64 -6.51 4.37 -6.99
N GLU A 65 -6.49 3.35 -7.85
CA GLU A 65 -6.85 1.98 -7.49
C GLU A 65 -5.90 1.37 -6.45
N ILE A 66 -4.59 1.59 -6.58
CA ILE A 66 -3.65 1.09 -5.57
C ILE A 66 -3.86 1.75 -4.20
N ARG A 67 -4.29 3.03 -4.16
CA ARG A 67 -4.62 3.73 -2.91
C ARG A 67 -5.90 3.17 -2.26
N ARG A 68 -6.94 2.89 -3.05
CA ARG A 68 -8.16 2.21 -2.56
C ARG A 68 -7.83 0.86 -1.94
N ARG A 69 -7.01 0.06 -2.64
CA ARG A 69 -6.56 -1.24 -2.14
C ARG A 69 -5.77 -1.11 -0.83
N ALA A 70 -4.85 -0.16 -0.75
CA ALA A 70 -4.08 0.09 0.46
C ALA A 70 -4.98 0.52 1.65
N ALA A 71 -5.96 1.39 1.41
CA ALA A 71 -6.92 1.80 2.44
C ALA A 71 -7.78 0.61 2.92
N ALA A 72 -8.24 -0.23 1.99
CA ALA A 72 -9.01 -1.42 2.32
C ALA A 72 -8.20 -2.40 3.18
N ASP A 73 -6.93 -2.65 2.85
CA ASP A 73 -6.05 -3.53 3.65
C ASP A 73 -5.86 -2.99 5.07
N LEU A 74 -5.62 -1.68 5.25
CA LEU A 74 -5.44 -1.08 6.58
C LEU A 74 -6.66 -1.27 7.50
N ARG A 75 -7.88 -1.17 6.95
CA ARG A 75 -9.12 -1.36 7.71
C ARG A 75 -9.32 -2.78 8.26
N CYS A 76 -8.59 -3.76 7.72
CA CYS A 76 -8.66 -5.15 8.21
C CYS A 76 -7.97 -5.36 9.57
N PHE A 77 -7.18 -4.40 10.06
CA PHE A 77 -6.31 -4.59 11.24
C PHE A 77 -6.70 -3.75 12.46
N GLY A 78 -7.92 -3.21 12.49
CA GLY A 78 -8.46 -2.43 13.61
C GLY A 78 -8.27 -0.92 13.44
N PRO A 79 -8.76 -0.12 14.42
CA PRO A 79 -8.97 1.32 14.23
C PRO A 79 -7.70 2.17 14.24
N ASP A 80 -6.55 1.60 14.65
CA ASP A 80 -5.27 2.32 14.73
C ASP A 80 -4.86 2.95 13.40
N TRP A 81 -5.31 2.38 12.28
CA TRP A 81 -4.97 2.81 10.93
C TRP A 81 -6.10 3.54 10.19
N ASP A 82 -7.25 3.77 10.84
CA ASP A 82 -8.42 4.35 10.17
C ASP A 82 -8.14 5.73 9.58
N GLY A 83 -7.37 6.57 10.29
CA GLY A 83 -6.99 7.90 9.79
C GLY A 83 -6.15 7.85 8.51
N GLU A 84 -5.23 6.89 8.42
CA GLU A 84 -4.39 6.66 7.24
C GLU A 84 -5.22 6.08 6.08
N ALA A 85 -6.12 5.14 6.38
CA ALA A 85 -7.03 4.56 5.40
C ALA A 85 -7.98 5.63 4.83
N GLU A 86 -8.55 6.50 5.67
CA GLU A 86 -9.36 7.62 5.22
C GLU A 86 -8.59 8.60 4.35
N GLN A 87 -7.34 8.90 4.68
CA GLN A 87 -6.50 9.76 3.86
C GLN A 87 -6.30 9.16 2.47
N LEU A 88 -5.93 7.88 2.39
CA LEU A 88 -5.72 7.18 1.13
C LEU A 88 -6.98 7.16 0.26
N GLU A 89 -8.16 6.96 0.85
CA GLU A 89 -9.43 7.04 0.12
C GLU A 89 -9.74 8.44 -0.41
N ARG A 90 -9.50 9.48 0.39
CA ARG A 90 -9.68 10.86 -0.06
C ARG A 90 -8.76 11.17 -1.24
N GLU A 91 -7.49 10.77 -1.15
CA GLU A 91 -6.53 10.92 -2.23
C GLU A 91 -6.95 10.15 -3.49
N ALA A 92 -7.41 8.91 -3.35
CA ALA A 92 -7.91 8.11 -4.45
C ALA A 92 -9.11 8.77 -5.15
N TYR A 93 -10.07 9.24 -4.36
CA TYR A 93 -11.25 9.96 -4.86
C TYR A 93 -10.85 11.22 -5.64
N HIS A 94 -9.92 12.02 -5.11
CA HIS A 94 -9.43 13.20 -5.81
C HIS A 94 -8.73 12.86 -7.13
N LEU A 95 -7.89 11.82 -7.15
CA LEU A 95 -7.20 11.37 -8.36
C LEU A 95 -8.17 10.88 -9.44
N GLU A 96 -9.20 10.11 -9.06
CA GLU A 96 -10.24 9.63 -9.98
C GLU A 96 -11.07 10.80 -10.55
N ALA A 97 -11.42 11.78 -9.71
CA ALA A 97 -12.14 12.98 -10.13
C ALA A 97 -11.31 13.82 -11.12
N MET A 98 -10.00 13.96 -10.88
CA MET A 98 -9.10 14.67 -11.80
C MET A 98 -9.00 13.96 -13.15
N LEU A 99 -8.90 12.62 -13.16
CA LEU A 99 -8.87 11.83 -14.39
C LEU A 99 -10.16 12.01 -15.19
N SER A 100 -11.31 11.92 -14.52
CA SER A 100 -12.63 12.10 -15.14
C SER A 100 -12.82 13.49 -15.74
N ASN A 101 -12.28 14.53 -15.09
CA ASN A 101 -12.33 15.90 -15.59
C ASN A 101 -11.39 16.11 -16.79
N GLY A 102 -10.20 15.50 -16.79
CA GLY A 102 -9.29 15.54 -17.93
C GLY A 102 -9.90 14.91 -19.20
N VAL A 103 -10.54 13.75 -19.07
CA VAL A 103 -11.23 13.07 -20.18
C VAL A 103 -12.39 13.91 -20.73
N LYS A 104 -13.10 14.66 -19.88
CA LYS A 104 -14.16 15.57 -20.34
C LYS A 104 -13.60 16.75 -21.13
N GLN A 105 -12.44 17.28 -20.74
CA GLN A 105 -11.81 18.40 -21.45
C GLN A 105 -11.25 17.97 -22.81
N GLU A 106 -10.63 16.79 -22.94
CA GLU A 106 -10.14 16.28 -24.22
C GLU A 106 -11.26 16.05 -25.25
N LYS A 107 -12.46 15.66 -24.81
CA LYS A 107 -13.62 15.47 -25.70
C LYS A 107 -14.34 16.76 -26.10
N ALA A 108 -13.97 17.90 -25.52
CA ALA A 108 -14.58 19.20 -25.78
C ALA A 108 -13.86 20.00 -26.88
N PHE A 109 -12.81 19.43 -27.50
CA PHE A 109 -12.05 20.02 -28.62
C PHE A 109 -12.22 19.19 -29.89
#